data_AF-X0YTZ7-F1
#
_entry.id   AF-X0YTZ7-F1
#
_cell.length_a   1.000
_cell.length_b   1.000
_cell.length_c   1.000
_cell.angle_alpha   90.00
_cell.angle_beta   90.00
_cell.angle_gamma   90.00
#
_symmetry.space_group_name_H-M   'P 1'
#
loop_
_entity.id
_entity.type
_entity.pdbx_description
1 polymer ?
#
loop_
_entity_poly.entity_id
_entity_poly.type
_entity_poly.pdbx_seq_one_letter_code
_entity_poly.pdbx_strand_id
1 'polypeptide(L)'
;RFGAMPPDERDHVIGRRLSDNEEMEDAPESAHVKRTAQESFEPEAFLVRRSMPWSGDAGEGLVFVAFAASFDPFEALLKRMVGAEDGVPDALFRFTRPISGSYYWCPPLADGKLDLSLLGI
;
A
#
# COMPACT_ATOMS: atom_id res chain seq x y z
N ARG A 1 -18.87 0.87 -6.13
CA ARG A 1 -19.01 0.28 -4.77
C ARG A 1 -18.68 1.31 -3.71
N PHE A 2 -17.47 1.87 -3.69
CA PHE A 2 -17.09 2.90 -2.72
C PHE A 2 -18.03 4.11 -2.67
N GLY A 3 -18.36 4.70 -3.82
CA GLY A 3 -19.29 5.85 -3.88
C GLY A 3 -20.74 5.57 -3.44
N ALA A 4 -21.11 4.30 -3.22
CA ALA A 4 -22.42 3.93 -2.70
C ALA A 4 -22.42 3.71 -1.17
N MET A 5 -21.25 3.74 -0.53
CA MET A 5 -21.13 3.67 0.93
C MET A 5 -21.56 5.02 1.56
N PRO A 6 -22.16 5.00 2.76
CA PRO A 6 -22.36 6.21 3.56
C PRO A 6 -21.05 7.00 3.73
N PRO A 7 -21.11 8.35 3.83
CA PRO A 7 -19.92 9.19 3.99
C PRO A 7 -18.97 8.72 5.09
N ASP A 8 -19.48 8.52 6.30
CA ASP A 8 -18.68 8.11 7.46
C ASP A 8 -18.03 6.73 7.25
N GLU A 9 -18.71 5.84 6.54
CA GLU A 9 -18.16 4.53 6.21
C GLU A 9 -16.99 4.62 5.22
N ARG A 10 -17.04 5.56 4.26
CA ARG A 10 -15.92 5.81 3.35
C ARG A 10 -14.69 6.32 4.09
N ASP A 11 -14.90 7.24 5.03
CA ASP A 11 -13.83 7.78 5.87
C ASP A 11 -13.22 6.69 6.75
N HIS A 12 -14.06 5.82 7.37
CA HIS A 12 -13.59 4.67 8.14
C HIS A 12 -12.85 3.61 7.32
N VAL A 13 -13.21 3.41 6.05
CA VAL A 13 -12.48 2.50 5.16
C VAL A 13 -11.05 2.99 4.93
N ILE A 14 -10.86 4.30 4.80
CA ILE A 14 -9.53 4.90 4.57
C ILE A 14 -8.78 5.14 5.89
N GLY A 15 -9.47 5.57 6.95
CA GLY A 15 -8.91 6.06 8.21
C GLY A 15 -8.62 7.57 8.20
N ARG A 16 -9.10 8.30 7.19
CA ARG A 16 -8.98 9.76 7.08
C ARG A 16 -10.29 10.33 6.56
N ARG A 17 -10.61 11.56 6.98
CA ARG A 17 -11.78 12.28 6.50
C ARG A 17 -11.60 12.72 5.06
N LEU A 18 -12.61 12.48 4.22
CA LEU A 18 -12.56 12.90 2.82
C LEU A 18 -12.55 14.44 2.64
N SER A 19 -13.13 15.18 3.59
CA SER A 19 -13.32 16.63 3.49
C SER A 19 -12.04 17.44 3.67
N ASP A 20 -11.17 17.04 4.61
CA ASP A 20 -9.97 17.78 5.02
C ASP A 20 -8.71 16.91 5.04
N ASN A 21 -8.84 15.62 4.73
CA ASN A 21 -7.76 14.65 4.77
C ASN A 21 -7.11 14.52 6.16
N GLU A 22 -7.81 14.85 7.24
CA GLU A 22 -7.30 14.65 8.60
C GLU A 22 -7.41 13.19 9.02
N GLU A 23 -6.41 12.73 9.78
CA GLU A 23 -6.43 11.37 10.32
C GLU A 23 -7.49 11.23 11.40
N MET A 24 -8.14 10.08 11.44
CA MET A 24 -9.13 9.76 12.46
C MET A 24 -8.47 8.95 13.58
N GLU A 25 -8.52 9.48 14.80
CA GLU A 25 -8.00 8.79 15.98
C GLU A 25 -8.76 7.49 16.26
N ASP A 26 -10.08 7.54 16.09
CA ASP A 26 -11.06 6.48 16.32
C ASP A 26 -11.38 5.63 15.09
N ALA A 27 -10.55 5.70 14.04
CA ALA A 27 -10.71 4.82 12.88
C ALA A 27 -10.66 3.34 13.29
N PRO A 28 -11.50 2.48 12.69
CA PRO A 28 -11.49 1.06 12.99
C PRO A 28 -10.15 0.41 12.63
N GLU A 29 -9.82 -0.72 13.27
CA GLU A 29 -8.56 -1.44 13.02
C GLU A 29 -8.39 -1.89 11.56
N SER A 30 -9.50 -2.08 10.84
CA SER A 30 -9.51 -2.43 9.41
C SER A 30 -9.26 -1.26 8.47
N ALA A 31 -9.23 -0.01 8.98
CA ALA A 31 -8.98 1.19 8.19
C ALA A 31 -7.60 1.13 7.54
N HIS A 32 -7.50 1.52 6.27
CA HIS A 32 -6.26 1.42 5.51
C HIS A 32 -5.06 2.06 6.21
N VAL A 33 -5.22 3.29 6.73
CA VAL A 33 -4.16 3.99 7.47
C VAL A 33 -3.67 3.17 8.67
N LYS A 34 -4.55 2.50 9.41
CA LYS A 34 -4.17 1.65 10.55
C LYS A 34 -3.47 0.37 10.09
N ARG A 35 -3.92 -0.24 8.98
CA ARG A 35 -3.26 -1.41 8.39
C ARG A 35 -1.88 -1.10 7.84
N THR A 36 -1.62 0.14 7.43
CA THR A 36 -0.37 0.54 6.77
C THR A 36 0.44 1.60 7.51
N ALA A 37 0.20 1.79 8.81
CA ALA A 37 1.01 2.69 9.65
C ALA A 37 2.44 2.13 9.76
N GLN A 38 3.38 2.69 9.00
CA GLN A 38 4.71 2.11 8.77
C GLN A 38 5.53 2.03 10.06
N GLU A 39 5.32 3.00 10.95
CA GLU A 39 5.96 3.15 12.25
C GLU A 39 5.48 2.09 13.27
N SER A 40 4.41 1.36 12.98
CA SER A 40 3.83 0.34 13.89
C SER A 40 4.38 -1.07 13.69
N PHE A 41 5.37 -1.23 12.79
CA PHE A 41 6.04 -2.49 12.52
C PHE A 41 7.43 -2.53 13.18
N GLU A 42 7.92 -3.73 13.48
CA GLU A 42 9.27 -3.95 13.99
C GLU A 42 10.00 -4.97 13.08
N PRO A 43 11.02 -4.55 12.29
CA PRO A 43 11.43 -3.16 12.07
C PRO A 43 10.35 -2.35 11.33
N GLU A 44 10.47 -1.03 11.35
CA GLU A 44 9.51 -0.11 10.72
C GLU A 44 9.43 -0.37 9.20
N ALA A 45 8.21 -0.42 8.66
CA ALA A 45 7.95 -0.81 7.29
C ALA A 45 7.99 0.39 6.31
N PHE A 46 9.06 1.18 6.35
CA PHE A 46 9.13 2.40 5.55
C PHE A 46 9.20 2.15 4.03
N LEU A 47 8.38 2.89 3.28
CA LEU A 47 8.34 2.85 1.82
C LEU A 47 8.14 4.24 1.18
N VAL A 48 8.59 4.37 -0.05
CA VAL A 48 8.36 5.56 -0.89
C VAL A 48 7.39 5.19 -2.00
N ARG A 49 6.20 5.81 -2.01
CA ARG A 49 5.15 5.54 -3.02
C ARG A 49 5.31 6.44 -4.24
N ARG A 50 5.14 5.85 -5.42
CA ARG A 50 5.04 6.52 -6.73
C ARG A 50 3.77 6.12 -7.48
N SER A 51 2.74 5.72 -6.74
CA SER A 51 1.45 5.29 -7.26
C SER A 51 0.72 6.39 -8.02
N MET A 52 -0.02 6.03 -9.06
CA MET A 52 -0.85 6.94 -9.86
C MET A 52 -2.20 6.31 -10.20
N PRO A 53 -3.28 7.10 -10.34
CA PRO A 53 -4.55 6.59 -10.86
C PRO A 53 -4.41 6.16 -12.32
N TRP A 54 -5.23 5.20 -12.75
CA TRP A 54 -5.34 4.77 -14.14
C TRP A 54 -6.80 4.53 -14.54
N SER A 55 -7.08 4.64 -15.83
CA SER A 55 -8.36 4.31 -16.45
C SER A 55 -8.13 3.93 -17.91
N GLY A 56 -8.86 2.94 -18.40
CA GLY A 56 -8.83 2.46 -19.78
C GLY A 56 -9.86 1.37 -20.03
N ASP A 57 -9.81 0.72 -21.19
CA ASP A 57 -10.82 -0.28 -21.59
C ASP A 57 -10.92 -1.47 -20.62
N ALA A 58 -9.82 -1.80 -19.95
CA ALA A 58 -9.74 -2.89 -18.98
C ALA A 58 -10.27 -2.51 -17.58
N GLY A 59 -10.63 -1.24 -17.35
CA GLY A 59 -11.14 -0.73 -16.07
C GLY A 59 -10.43 0.52 -15.59
N GLU A 60 -10.50 0.74 -14.29
CA GLU A 60 -9.93 1.91 -13.63
C GLU A 60 -9.51 1.58 -12.20
N GLY A 61 -8.60 2.37 -11.63
CA GLY A 61 -8.15 2.19 -10.26
C GLY A 61 -6.83 2.89 -9.96
N LEU A 62 -6.00 2.26 -9.13
CA LEU A 62 -4.68 2.73 -8.73
C LEU A 62 -3.61 1.75 -9.21
N VAL A 63 -2.59 2.25 -9.91
CA VAL A 63 -1.34 1.50 -10.08
C VAL A 63 -0.52 1.76 -8.84
N PHE A 64 -0.51 0.80 -7.90
CA PHE A 64 0.31 0.90 -6.71
C PHE A 64 1.76 0.59 -7.05
N VAL A 65 2.68 1.52 -6.77
CA VAL A 65 4.13 1.34 -6.93
C VAL A 65 4.83 1.92 -5.71
N ALA A 66 5.74 1.15 -5.11
CA ALA A 66 6.53 1.58 -3.98
C ALA A 66 7.98 1.10 -4.09
N PHE A 67 8.88 1.83 -3.43
CA PHE A 67 10.31 1.55 -3.32
C PHE A 67 10.69 1.44 -1.85
N ALA A 68 11.59 0.53 -1.52
CA ALA A 68 12.13 0.32 -0.18
C ALA A 68 13.56 -0.25 -0.29
N ALA A 69 14.30 -0.24 0.82
CA ALA A 69 15.68 -0.72 0.87
C ALA A 69 15.78 -2.26 0.84
N SER A 70 14.70 -2.97 1.17
CA SER A 70 14.57 -4.43 1.09
C SER A 70 13.13 -4.80 0.71
N PHE A 71 12.85 -6.10 0.57
CA PHE A 71 11.47 -6.58 0.36
C PHE A 71 10.63 -6.64 1.63
N ASP A 72 11.25 -6.55 2.81
CA ASP A 72 10.57 -6.79 4.10
C ASP A 72 9.42 -5.81 4.37
N PRO A 73 9.56 -4.48 4.11
CA PRO A 73 8.46 -3.55 4.30
C PRO A 73 7.21 -3.88 3.48
N PHE A 74 7.40 -4.33 2.23
CA PHE A 74 6.29 -4.70 1.36
C PHE A 74 5.55 -5.92 1.88
N GLU A 75 6.30 -6.95 2.30
CA GLU A 75 5.73 -8.17 2.87
C GLU A 75 5.02 -7.92 4.19
N ALA A 76 5.60 -7.11 5.08
CA ALA A 76 5.00 -6.78 6.37
C ALA A 76 3.64 -6.07 6.19
N LEU A 77 3.61 -5.02 5.36
CA LEU A 77 2.38 -4.28 5.06
C LEU A 77 1.35 -5.17 4.37
N LEU A 78 1.75 -5.95 3.36
CA LEU A 78 0.82 -6.82 2.64
C LEU A 78 0.23 -7.90 3.55
N LYS A 79 1.04 -8.55 4.39
CA LYS A 79 0.59 -9.57 5.36
C LYS A 79 -0.45 -9.00 6.31
N ARG A 80 -0.21 -7.79 6.84
CA ARG A 80 -1.20 -7.09 7.67
C ARG A 80 -2.45 -6.76 6.87
N MET A 81 -2.32 -6.19 5.67
CA MET A 81 -3.48 -5.85 4.83
C MET A 81 -4.37 -7.05 4.49
N VAL A 82 -3.81 -8.24 4.25
CA VAL A 82 -4.61 -9.44 3.95
C VAL A 82 -5.15 -10.14 5.21
N GLY A 83 -4.87 -9.62 6.40
CA GLY A 83 -5.29 -10.18 7.68
C GLY A 83 -4.52 -11.44 8.09
N ALA A 84 -3.32 -11.68 7.53
CA ALA A 84 -2.50 -12.83 7.89
C ALA A 84 -1.89 -12.73 9.30
N GLU A 85 -1.81 -11.52 9.86
CA GLU A 85 -1.26 -11.25 11.18
C GLU A 85 -2.29 -11.46 12.32
N ASP A 86 -3.51 -10.99 12.12
CA ASP A 86 -4.53 -10.84 13.18
C ASP A 86 -5.95 -11.26 12.74
N GLY A 87 -6.13 -11.72 11.51
CA GLY A 87 -7.42 -12.07 10.94
C GLY A 87 -8.26 -10.87 10.48
N VAL A 88 -7.74 -9.64 10.55
CA VAL A 88 -8.45 -8.41 10.15
C VAL A 88 -7.98 -7.96 8.76
N PRO A 89 -8.78 -8.16 7.70
CA PRO A 89 -8.41 -7.66 6.38
C PRO A 89 -8.61 -6.16 6.26
N ASP A 90 -7.83 -5.54 5.38
CA ASP A 90 -7.94 -4.13 5.01
C ASP A 90 -9.31 -3.84 4.37
N ALA A 91 -9.96 -2.80 4.87
CA ALA A 91 -11.27 -2.37 4.42
C ALA A 91 -11.27 -1.90 2.95
N LEU A 92 -10.13 -1.53 2.36
CA LEU A 92 -10.00 -1.26 0.92
C LEU A 92 -10.51 -2.43 0.07
N PHE A 93 -10.25 -3.67 0.51
CA PHE A 93 -10.63 -4.86 -0.26
C PHE A 93 -12.15 -5.06 -0.39
N ARG A 94 -12.96 -4.25 0.31
CA ARG A 94 -14.43 -4.21 0.16
C ARG A 94 -14.86 -3.59 -1.18
N PHE A 95 -14.04 -2.73 -1.78
CA PHE A 95 -14.41 -2.03 -3.01
C PHE A 95 -13.35 -2.07 -4.13
N THR A 96 -12.09 -2.33 -3.80
CA THR A 96 -11.00 -2.54 -4.77
C THR A 96 -10.39 -3.92 -4.59
N ARG A 97 -9.72 -4.45 -5.62
CA ARG A 97 -8.98 -5.71 -5.54
C ARG A 97 -7.67 -5.60 -6.33
N PRO A 98 -6.56 -6.14 -5.81
CA PRO A 98 -5.35 -6.28 -6.62
C PRO A 98 -5.61 -7.30 -7.74
N ILE A 99 -5.21 -6.98 -8.96
CA ILE A 99 -5.33 -7.86 -10.13
C ILE A 99 -3.97 -8.33 -10.68
N SER A 100 -2.89 -7.72 -10.19
CA SER A 100 -1.50 -8.02 -10.53
C SER A 100 -0.61 -7.70 -9.33
N GLY A 101 0.57 -8.32 -9.27
CA GLY A 101 1.58 -8.05 -8.26
C GLY A 101 2.92 -8.65 -8.69
N SER A 102 4.02 -7.95 -8.37
CA SER A 102 5.36 -8.32 -8.82
C SER A 102 6.41 -7.59 -7.98
N TYR A 103 7.50 -8.28 -7.65
CA TYR A 103 8.69 -7.66 -7.07
C TYR A 103 9.76 -7.42 -8.14
N TYR A 104 10.47 -6.32 -7.97
CA TYR A 104 11.60 -5.95 -8.80
C TYR A 104 12.73 -5.47 -7.91
N TRP A 105 13.95 -5.66 -8.39
CA TRP A 105 15.14 -5.02 -7.83
C TRP A 105 15.62 -3.96 -8.81
N CYS A 106 15.87 -2.75 -8.31
CA CYS A 106 16.45 -1.65 -9.09
C CYS A 106 17.95 -1.61 -8.80
N PRO A 107 18.82 -2.02 -9.75
CA PRO A 107 20.25 -2.00 -9.53
C PRO A 107 20.74 -0.56 -9.31
N PRO A 108 21.77 -0.35 -8.48
CA PRO A 108 22.45 0.93 -8.43
C PRO A 108 23.11 1.24 -9.78
N LEU A 109 23.38 2.53 -10.00
CA LEU A 109 24.17 3.00 -11.13
C LEU A 109 25.58 3.34 -10.65
N ALA A 110 26.59 2.85 -11.37
CA ALA A 110 27.99 3.25 -11.23
C ALA A 110 28.52 3.68 -12.60
N ASP A 111 29.11 4.86 -12.69
CA ASP A 111 29.67 5.42 -13.93
C ASP A 111 28.71 5.39 -15.14
N GLY A 112 27.42 5.64 -14.89
CA GLY A 112 26.38 5.67 -15.92
C GLY A 112 25.94 4.29 -16.43
N LYS A 113 26.35 3.20 -15.77
CA LYS A 113 25.95 1.83 -16.09
C LYS A 113 25.32 1.16 -14.87
N LEU A 114 24.52 0.12 -15.10
CA LEU A 114 23.99 -0.71 -14.02
C LEU A 114 25.16 -1.44 -13.34
N ASP A 115 25.22 -1.33 -12.02
CA ASP A 115 26.10 -2.13 -11.19
C ASP A 115 25.35 -3.40 -10.77
N LEU A 116 25.79 -4.53 -11.34
CA LEU A 116 25.23 -5.85 -11.10
C LEU A 116 26.17 -6.73 -10.25
N SER A 117 27.19 -6.14 -9.62
CA SER A 117 28.19 -6.86 -8.82
C SER A 117 27.58 -7.70 -7.70
N LEU A 118 26.44 -7.28 -7.13
CA LEU A 118 25.67 -8.05 -6.14
C LEU A 118 25.15 -9.39 -6.68
N LEU A 119 25.00 -9.52 -8.00
CA LEU A 119 24.63 -10.74 -8.70
C LEU A 119 25.84 -11.52 -9.23
N GLY A 120 27.06 -10.99 -9.07
CA GLY A 120 28.29 -11.58 -9.59
C GLY A 120 28.47 -11.46 -11.11
N ILE A 121 27.83 -10.47 -11.75
CA ILE A 121 27.87 -10.20 -13.20
C ILE A 121 28.37 -8.79 -13.46
#